data_AF-A0A966DNP8-F1
#
_entry.id   AF-A0A966DNP8-F1
#
_cell.length_a   1.000
_cell.length_b   1.000
_cell.length_c   1.000
_cell.angle_alpha   90.00
_cell.angle_beta   90.00
_cell.angle_gamma   90.00
#
_symmetry.space_group_name_H-M   'P 1'
#
loop_
_entity.id
_entity.type
_entity.pdbx_description
1 polymer ?
#
loop_
_entity_poly.entity_id
_entity_poly.type
_entity_poly.pdbx_seq_one_letter_code
_entity_poly.pdbx_strand_id
1 'polypeptide(L)'
;MPGRFWDFRDIRLNVLAGGIGLLFVAGVASPGTVRMPIARSAVRRLCAAVGALLALLLLAVSATPARVDFAAARVPGLAFLRNNESRLAEYGRRHADPEIGTLRSRLDLAALRRSDRDRGAEVGAAFAAGRPLPDLREYRRDVAISADPFRFEFYRHLIQRDHYEAAAGRYRSTDPARFRHHVAVAARENQILEKYFPQALAASGRVWDAARCALSAAGADGAKPYFSEVQNHLIVFAPEWVWQGVLLALLVGVGWGYARWGREPRADVPD
;
A
#
# COMPACT_ATOMS: atom_id res chain seq x y z
N MET A 1 -4.03 3.17 18.19
CA MET A 1 -4.32 1.98 17.37
C MET A 1 -3.03 1.47 16.74
N PRO A 2 -2.44 0.38 17.25
CA PRO A 2 -1.29 -0.27 16.61
C PRO A 2 -1.71 -0.89 15.27
N GLY A 3 -0.89 -0.77 14.21
CA GLY A 3 -1.08 -1.49 12.95
C GLY A 3 -1.88 -0.79 11.83
N ARG A 4 -2.22 0.50 11.99
CA ARG A 4 -2.90 1.27 10.93
C ARG A 4 -1.89 1.82 9.91
N PHE A 5 -2.05 1.46 8.64
CA PHE A 5 -1.33 2.05 7.52
C PHE A 5 -1.88 3.44 7.22
N TRP A 6 -0.99 4.39 6.97
CA TRP A 6 -1.36 5.68 6.40
C TRP A 6 -1.56 5.47 4.88
N ASP A 7 -2.79 5.67 4.42
CA ASP A 7 -3.20 5.40 3.04
C ASP A 7 -3.90 6.64 2.46
N PHE A 8 -4.18 6.67 1.15
CA PHE A 8 -4.90 7.78 0.49
C PHE A 8 -6.28 8.05 1.10
N ARG A 9 -6.85 7.08 1.82
CA ARG A 9 -8.06 7.30 2.64
C ARG A 9 -7.85 8.36 3.71
N ASP A 10 -6.69 8.40 4.34
CA ASP A 10 -6.32 9.42 5.33
C ASP A 10 -6.10 10.77 4.69
N ILE A 11 -5.41 10.81 3.54
CA ILE A 11 -5.25 12.03 2.75
C ILE A 11 -6.62 12.58 2.35
N ARG A 12 -7.50 11.72 1.82
CA ARG A 12 -8.86 12.11 1.42
C ARG A 12 -9.65 12.67 2.59
N LEU A 13 -9.66 12.00 3.75
CA LEU A 13 -10.38 12.46 4.93
C LEU A 13 -9.87 13.83 5.41
N ASN A 14 -8.55 14.03 5.44
CA ASN A 14 -7.96 15.30 5.85
C ASN A 14 -8.23 16.43 4.84
N VAL A 15 -8.14 16.13 3.54
CA VAL A 15 -8.47 17.10 2.47
C VAL A 15 -9.95 17.46 2.50
N LEU A 16 -10.84 16.47 2.68
CA LEU A 16 -12.28 16.72 2.76
C LEU A 16 -12.62 17.55 4.00
N ALA A 17 -12.05 17.22 5.15
CA ALA A 17 -12.24 17.97 6.39
C ALA A 17 -11.74 19.41 6.26
N GLY A 18 -10.56 19.63 5.67
CA GLY A 18 -10.03 20.96 5.39
C GLY A 18 -10.89 21.74 4.39
N GLY A 19 -11.33 21.09 3.30
CA GLY A 19 -12.22 21.69 2.30
C GLY A 19 -13.57 22.08 2.87
N ILE A 20 -14.19 21.22 3.67
CA ILE A 20 -15.46 21.52 4.38
C ILE A 20 -15.25 22.68 5.36
N GLY A 21 -14.14 22.70 6.11
CA GLY A 21 -13.81 23.81 7.00
C GLY A 21 -13.67 25.14 6.26
N LEU A 22 -12.98 25.14 5.11
CA LEU A 22 -12.84 26.33 4.27
C LEU A 22 -14.18 26.79 3.67
N LEU A 23 -15.02 25.85 3.21
CA LEU A 23 -16.37 26.15 2.70
C LEU A 23 -17.29 26.67 3.81
N PHE A 24 -17.18 26.13 5.02
CA PHE A 24 -17.91 26.63 6.18
C PHE A 24 -17.50 28.06 6.53
N VAL A 25 -16.20 28.36 6.57
CA VAL A 25 -15.71 29.73 6.76
C VAL A 25 -16.20 30.64 5.63
N ALA A 26 -16.15 30.19 4.38
CA ALA A 26 -16.62 30.98 3.23
C ALA A 26 -18.14 31.21 3.23
N GLY A 27 -18.95 30.26 3.69
CA GLY A 27 -20.41 30.34 3.68
C GLY A 27 -21.03 30.96 4.95
N VAL A 28 -20.38 30.81 6.10
CA VAL A 28 -20.90 31.25 7.41
C VAL A 28 -20.18 32.49 7.94
N ALA A 29 -18.87 32.62 7.70
CA ALA A 29 -18.07 33.72 8.24
C ALA A 29 -17.87 34.89 7.26
N SER A 30 -18.27 34.76 5.99
CA SER A 30 -18.32 35.87 5.02
C SER A 30 -19.76 36.32 4.77
N PRO A 31 -20.25 37.35 5.48
CA PRO A 31 -21.54 37.94 5.14
C PRO A 31 -21.48 38.54 3.73
N GLY A 32 -22.52 38.31 2.92
CA GLY A 32 -22.61 38.73 1.50
C GLY A 32 -22.53 40.24 1.24
N THR A 33 -22.40 41.06 2.29
CA THR A 33 -22.27 42.51 2.27
C THR A 33 -20.82 43.01 2.19
N VAL A 34 -19.82 42.18 2.49
CA VAL A 34 -18.40 42.60 2.49
C VAL A 34 -17.76 42.30 1.12
N ARG A 35 -17.95 43.23 0.17
CA ARG A 35 -17.23 43.22 -1.13
C ARG A 35 -15.93 44.01 -1.02
N MET A 36 -14.95 43.47 -0.30
CA MET A 36 -13.60 44.06 -0.33
C MET A 36 -12.78 43.44 -1.47
N PRO A 37 -11.95 44.25 -2.17
CA PRO A 37 -10.99 43.69 -3.11
C PRO A 37 -10.04 42.76 -2.37
N ILE A 38 -9.82 41.55 -2.91
CA ILE A 38 -8.93 40.57 -2.31
C ILE A 38 -7.51 41.16 -2.27
N ALA A 39 -6.98 41.37 -1.08
CA ALA A 39 -5.62 41.89 -0.93
C ALA A 39 -4.61 40.92 -1.53
N ARG A 40 -3.67 41.42 -2.34
CA ARG A 40 -2.62 40.59 -2.96
C ARG A 40 -1.75 39.88 -1.92
N SER A 41 -1.56 40.50 -0.75
CA SER A 41 -0.87 39.88 0.40
C SER A 41 -1.61 38.66 0.96
N ALA A 42 -2.95 38.64 0.91
CA ALA A 42 -3.75 37.46 1.25
C ALA A 42 -3.56 36.35 0.20
N VAL A 43 -3.59 36.69 -1.09
CA VAL A 43 -3.30 35.74 -2.18
C VAL A 43 -1.90 35.13 -2.02
N ARG A 44 -0.88 35.95 -1.75
CA ARG A 44 0.49 35.47 -1.51
C ARG A 44 0.57 34.47 -0.36
N ARG A 45 -0.05 34.78 0.78
CA ARG A 45 -0.06 33.88 1.96
C ARG A 45 -0.79 32.58 1.67
N LEU A 46 -1.94 32.65 0.99
CA LEU A 46 -2.69 31.47 0.58
C LEU A 46 -1.89 30.60 -0.38
N CYS A 47 -1.31 31.17 -1.45
CA CYS A 47 -0.45 30.46 -2.38
C CYS A 47 0.77 29.83 -1.69
N ALA A 48 1.40 30.53 -0.75
CA ALA A 48 2.52 29.99 0.02
C ALA A 48 2.08 28.81 0.91
N ALA A 49 0.96 28.92 1.61
CA ALA A 49 0.42 27.84 2.45
C ALA A 49 0.02 26.61 1.63
N VAL A 50 -0.72 26.81 0.54
CA VAL A 50 -1.11 25.71 -0.37
C VAL A 50 0.11 25.10 -1.04
N GLY A 51 1.07 25.92 -1.48
CA GLY A 51 2.33 25.44 -2.05
C GLY A 51 3.13 24.58 -1.07
N ALA A 52 3.25 25.03 0.19
CA ALA A 52 3.90 24.25 1.24
C ALA A 52 3.17 22.93 1.51
N LEU A 53 1.83 22.94 1.58
CA LEU A 53 1.03 21.73 1.77
C LEU A 53 1.20 20.74 0.61
N LEU A 54 1.15 21.21 -0.63
CA LEU A 54 1.36 20.37 -1.82
C LEU A 54 2.78 19.80 -1.87
N ALA A 55 3.79 20.59 -1.48
CA ALA A 55 5.17 20.11 -1.37
C ALA A 55 5.30 19.00 -0.32
N LEU A 56 4.66 19.15 0.86
CA LEU A 56 4.63 18.12 1.90
C LEU A 56 3.90 16.86 1.44
N LEU A 57 2.77 17.00 0.74
CA LEU A 57 2.04 15.88 0.14
C LEU A 57 2.88 15.15 -0.92
N LEU A 58 3.59 15.89 -1.76
CA LEU A 58 4.50 15.34 -2.77
C LEU A 58 5.62 14.53 -2.12
N LEU A 59 6.21 15.06 -1.03
CA LEU A 59 7.20 14.32 -0.23
C LEU A 59 6.59 13.06 0.37
N ALA A 60 5.38 13.12 0.94
CA ALA A 60 4.71 11.98 1.54
C ALA A 60 4.39 10.86 0.53
N VAL A 61 3.85 11.22 -0.65
CA VAL A 61 3.57 10.29 -1.76
C VAL A 61 4.87 9.66 -2.30
N SER A 62 5.97 10.40 -2.24
CA SER A 62 7.30 9.95 -2.68
C SER A 62 8.09 9.20 -1.61
N ALA A 63 7.63 9.17 -0.36
CA ALA A 63 8.29 8.49 0.75
C ALA A 63 8.03 6.98 0.73
N THR A 64 8.45 6.30 -0.33
CA THR A 64 8.37 4.84 -0.43
C THR A 64 9.39 4.17 0.50
N PRO A 65 9.14 2.93 0.97
CA PRO A 65 10.08 2.22 1.84
C PRO A 65 11.50 2.18 1.28
N ALA A 66 11.67 1.88 -0.01
CA ALA A 66 12.99 1.83 -0.65
C ALA A 66 13.74 3.17 -0.59
N ARG A 67 13.05 4.31 -0.79
CA ARG A 67 13.69 5.64 -0.68
C ARG A 67 14.00 6.00 0.77
N VAL A 68 13.12 5.62 1.70
CA VAL A 68 13.36 5.82 3.13
C VAL A 68 14.53 4.98 3.61
N ASP A 69 14.64 3.72 3.19
CA ASP A 69 15.80 2.87 3.48
C ASP A 69 17.09 3.46 2.91
N PHE A 70 17.05 3.93 1.67
CA PHE A 70 18.19 4.59 1.04
C PHE A 70 18.65 5.84 1.80
N ALA A 71 17.71 6.66 2.27
CA ALA A 71 17.98 7.86 3.04
C ALA A 71 18.47 7.53 4.47
N ALA A 72 17.82 6.58 5.14
CA ALA A 72 18.17 6.14 6.48
C ALA A 72 19.53 5.42 6.55
N ALA A 73 19.94 4.77 5.46
CA ALA A 73 21.29 4.21 5.34
C ALA A 73 22.40 5.28 5.30
N ARG A 74 22.07 6.52 4.90
CA ARG A 74 23.03 7.63 4.76
C ARG A 74 22.99 8.62 5.93
N VAL A 75 21.87 8.70 6.63
CA VAL A 75 21.67 9.64 7.73
C VAL A 75 21.38 8.85 9.01
N PRO A 76 22.36 8.69 9.91
CA PRO A 76 22.21 7.87 11.12
C PRO A 76 20.99 8.26 11.98
N GLY A 77 20.68 9.55 12.06
CA GLY A 77 19.50 10.06 12.78
C GLY A 77 18.15 9.61 12.21
N LEU A 78 18.11 9.06 10.99
CA LEU A 78 16.91 8.54 10.33
C LEU A 78 16.81 7.00 10.40
N ALA A 79 17.76 6.30 11.04
CA ALA A 79 17.77 4.84 11.10
C ALA A 79 16.48 4.24 11.71
N PHE A 80 15.83 4.98 12.62
CA PHE A 80 14.56 4.57 13.24
C PHE A 80 13.40 4.43 12.23
N LEU A 81 13.51 5.04 11.03
CA LEU A 81 12.49 4.95 9.99
C LEU A 81 12.46 3.59 9.29
N ARG A 82 13.60 2.87 9.21
CA ARG A 82 13.70 1.56 8.52
C ARG A 82 12.75 0.51 9.12
N ASN A 83 12.53 0.58 10.43
CA ASN A 83 11.67 -0.37 11.14
C ASN A 83 10.20 0.10 11.24
N ASN A 84 9.84 1.21 10.60
CA ASN A 84 8.55 1.90 10.73
C ASN A 84 7.74 1.89 9.42
N GLU A 85 7.97 0.89 8.56
CA GLU A 85 7.32 0.73 7.24
C GLU A 85 5.79 0.76 7.28
N SER A 86 5.17 0.42 8.43
CA SER A 86 3.70 0.44 8.61
C SER A 86 3.04 1.82 8.45
N ARG A 87 3.74 2.86 8.00
CA ARG A 87 3.20 4.22 7.82
C ARG A 87 3.51 4.86 6.47
N LEU A 88 4.18 4.16 5.56
CA LEU A 88 4.61 4.72 4.28
C LEU A 88 3.71 4.29 3.13
N ALA A 89 3.61 5.15 2.11
CA ALA A 89 2.89 4.84 0.90
C ALA A 89 3.64 3.77 0.11
N GLU A 90 2.99 2.63 -0.12
CA GLU A 90 3.53 1.55 -0.94
C GLU A 90 2.67 1.33 -2.17
N TYR A 91 3.32 1.32 -3.32
CA TYR A 91 2.69 1.10 -4.61
C TYR A 91 2.89 -0.33 -5.06
N GLY A 92 1.87 -0.87 -5.73
CA GLY A 92 1.97 -2.17 -6.36
C GLY A 92 1.02 -2.29 -7.53
N ARG A 93 0.71 -3.54 -7.87
CA ARG A 93 -0.09 -3.93 -9.01
C ARG A 93 -1.24 -4.79 -8.53
N ARG A 94 -2.41 -4.58 -9.14
CA ARG A 94 -3.56 -5.46 -8.98
C ARG A 94 -3.57 -6.45 -10.13
N HIS A 95 -3.58 -7.74 -9.81
CA HIS A 95 -3.64 -8.82 -10.78
C HIS A 95 -4.98 -9.52 -10.68
N ALA A 96 -5.65 -9.69 -11.81
CA ALA A 96 -6.83 -10.54 -11.93
C ALA A 96 -6.39 -11.88 -12.53
N ASP A 97 -6.46 -12.93 -11.72
CA ASP A 97 -6.23 -14.30 -12.15
C ASP A 97 -7.59 -14.98 -12.40
N PRO A 98 -7.84 -15.51 -13.61
CA PRO A 98 -9.14 -16.10 -13.95
C PRO A 98 -9.46 -17.39 -13.17
N GLU A 99 -8.45 -18.11 -12.69
CA GLU A 99 -8.62 -19.37 -11.97
C GLU A 99 -8.75 -19.14 -10.46
N ILE A 100 -8.06 -18.13 -9.93
CA ILE A 100 -7.92 -17.92 -8.49
C ILE A 100 -8.78 -16.76 -7.99
N GLY A 101 -8.73 -15.60 -8.67
CA GLY A 101 -9.32 -14.35 -8.20
C GLY A 101 -8.35 -13.17 -8.30
N THR A 102 -8.57 -12.13 -7.49
CA THR A 102 -7.73 -10.93 -7.49
C THR A 102 -6.67 -11.01 -6.38
N LEU A 103 -5.43 -10.66 -6.71
CA LEU A 103 -4.37 -10.41 -5.73
C LEU A 103 -3.67 -9.08 -5.97
N ARG A 104 -2.96 -8.59 -4.95
CA ARG A 104 -2.07 -7.44 -5.04
C ARG A 104 -0.63 -7.89 -4.81
N SER A 105 0.30 -7.30 -5.56
CA SER A 105 1.72 -7.64 -5.49
C SER A 105 2.55 -6.39 -5.81
N ARG A 106 3.75 -6.27 -5.23
CA ARG A 106 4.72 -5.24 -5.66
C ARG A 106 5.33 -5.59 -7.01
N LEU A 107 5.32 -6.87 -7.36
CA LEU A 107 5.86 -7.43 -8.58
C LEU A 107 4.74 -7.65 -9.61
N ASP A 108 5.09 -7.64 -10.90
CA ASP A 108 4.20 -8.20 -11.91
C ASP A 108 4.27 -9.72 -11.91
N LEU A 109 3.24 -10.40 -12.44
CA LEU A 109 3.18 -11.86 -12.42
C LEU A 109 4.36 -12.53 -13.16
N ALA A 110 4.89 -11.88 -14.20
CA ALA A 110 6.05 -12.39 -14.92
C ALA A 110 7.32 -12.26 -14.07
N ALA A 111 7.48 -11.17 -13.32
CA ALA A 111 8.55 -10.95 -12.37
C ALA A 111 8.47 -11.93 -11.20
N LEU A 112 7.28 -12.21 -10.66
CA LEU A 112 7.10 -13.26 -9.64
C LEU A 112 7.61 -14.61 -10.14
N ARG A 113 7.18 -15.03 -11.33
CA ARG A 113 7.63 -16.29 -11.93
C ARG A 113 9.12 -16.31 -12.23
N ARG A 114 9.70 -15.19 -12.69
CA ARG A 114 11.16 -15.09 -12.87
C ARG A 114 11.88 -15.25 -11.53
N SER A 115 11.48 -14.51 -10.50
CA SER A 115 12.07 -14.60 -9.17
C SER A 115 11.95 -15.99 -8.55
N ASP A 116 10.83 -16.68 -8.74
CA ASP A 116 10.69 -18.07 -8.28
C ASP A 116 11.61 -19.03 -9.03
N ARG A 117 11.79 -18.84 -10.35
CA ARG A 117 12.75 -19.65 -11.11
C ARG A 117 14.20 -19.41 -10.70
N ASP A 118 14.55 -18.16 -10.44
CA ASP A 118 15.93 -17.76 -10.21
C ASP A 118 16.34 -18.00 -8.73
N ARG A 119 15.41 -17.77 -7.79
CA ARG A 119 15.68 -17.73 -6.35
C ARG A 119 14.66 -18.48 -5.51
N GLY A 120 13.68 -19.16 -6.10
CA GLY A 120 12.62 -19.84 -5.36
C GLY A 120 13.18 -20.87 -4.38
N ALA A 121 14.13 -21.70 -4.82
CA ALA A 121 14.74 -22.69 -3.93
C ALA A 121 15.44 -22.07 -2.70
N GLU A 122 16.22 -21.01 -2.90
CA GLU A 122 16.88 -20.24 -1.84
C GLU A 122 15.84 -19.68 -0.84
N VAL A 123 14.82 -19.01 -1.37
CA VAL A 123 13.76 -18.38 -0.58
C VAL A 123 12.92 -19.41 0.19
N GLY A 124 12.56 -20.51 -0.46
CA GLY A 124 11.79 -21.59 0.15
C GLY A 124 12.52 -22.26 1.31
N ALA A 125 13.82 -22.53 1.15
CA ALA A 125 14.65 -23.13 2.18
C ALA A 125 14.70 -22.28 3.47
N ALA A 126 14.58 -20.95 3.36
CA ALA A 126 14.52 -20.06 4.52
C ALA A 126 13.26 -20.27 5.38
N PHE A 127 12.22 -20.93 4.86
CA PHE A 127 10.95 -21.21 5.54
C PHE A 127 10.64 -22.71 5.64
N ALA A 128 11.68 -23.55 5.67
CA ALA A 128 11.56 -25.00 5.73
C ALA A 128 10.55 -25.49 6.79
N ALA A 129 9.78 -26.53 6.47
CA ALA A 129 8.68 -27.07 7.28
C ALA A 129 9.08 -27.44 8.72
N GLY A 130 10.35 -27.83 8.95
CA GLY A 130 10.91 -28.13 10.27
C GLY A 130 11.16 -26.91 11.16
N ARG A 131 10.89 -25.69 10.68
CA ARG A 131 11.05 -24.45 11.45
C ARG A 131 9.69 -23.74 11.54
N PRO A 132 9.33 -23.18 12.71
CA PRO A 132 8.14 -22.33 12.80
C PRO A 132 8.31 -21.11 11.89
N LEU A 133 7.22 -20.68 11.26
CA LEU A 133 7.23 -19.44 10.51
C LEU A 133 7.35 -18.27 11.50
N PRO A 134 8.30 -17.34 11.29
CA PRO A 134 8.43 -16.20 12.17
C PRO A 134 7.17 -15.34 12.10
N ASP A 135 6.80 -14.69 13.21
CA ASP A 135 5.75 -13.68 13.14
C ASP A 135 6.20 -12.46 12.32
N LEU A 136 5.28 -11.55 11.96
CA LEU A 136 5.62 -10.41 11.11
C LEU A 136 6.65 -9.47 11.76
N ARG A 137 6.63 -9.37 13.09
CA ARG A 137 7.55 -8.51 13.83
C ARG A 137 8.95 -9.11 13.84
N GLU A 138 9.05 -10.43 14.02
CA GLU A 138 10.30 -11.19 13.94
C GLU A 138 10.88 -11.13 12.53
N TYR A 139 10.07 -11.40 11.50
CA TYR A 139 10.51 -11.33 10.11
C TYR A 139 11.15 -9.97 9.76
N ARG A 140 10.51 -8.89 10.21
CA ARG A 140 10.96 -7.50 9.94
C ARG A 140 12.22 -7.08 10.69
N ARG A 141 12.65 -7.80 11.74
CA ARG A 141 13.92 -7.50 12.41
C ARG A 141 15.11 -7.85 11.51
N ASP A 142 14.97 -8.92 10.74
CA ASP A 142 16.07 -9.53 10.02
C ASP A 142 16.05 -9.16 8.53
N VAL A 143 14.88 -8.83 7.96
CA VAL A 143 14.71 -8.55 6.54
C VAL A 143 13.82 -7.32 6.34
N ALA A 144 14.38 -6.28 5.71
CA ALA A 144 13.60 -5.15 5.22
C ALA A 144 12.70 -5.61 4.07
N ILE A 145 11.40 -5.28 4.10
CA ILE A 145 10.43 -5.76 3.10
C ILE A 145 10.79 -5.24 1.70
N SER A 146 11.28 -4.00 1.63
CA SER A 146 11.73 -3.35 0.41
C SER A 146 12.93 -4.06 -0.25
N ALA A 147 13.75 -4.75 0.53
CA ALA A 147 14.99 -5.36 0.05
C ALA A 147 14.75 -6.69 -0.69
N ASP A 148 13.70 -7.43 -0.30
CA ASP A 148 13.32 -8.68 -0.97
C ASP A 148 11.79 -8.84 -1.05
N PRO A 149 11.13 -8.13 -1.99
CA PRO A 149 9.67 -8.18 -2.13
C PRO A 149 9.15 -9.57 -2.49
N PHE A 150 9.93 -10.36 -3.24
CA PHE A 150 9.56 -11.73 -3.61
C PHE A 150 9.52 -12.64 -2.38
N ARG A 151 10.59 -12.63 -1.56
CA ARG A 151 10.63 -13.42 -0.32
C ARG A 151 9.52 -13.03 0.65
N PHE A 152 9.23 -11.73 0.76
CA PHE A 152 8.15 -11.25 1.62
C PHE A 152 6.76 -11.68 1.12
N GLU A 153 6.53 -11.63 -0.19
CA GLU A 153 5.26 -12.08 -0.79
C GLU A 153 5.01 -13.57 -0.55
N PHE A 154 6.01 -14.41 -0.83
CA PHE A 154 5.94 -15.84 -0.54
C PHE A 154 5.59 -16.11 0.93
N TYR A 155 6.33 -15.46 1.85
CA TYR A 155 6.10 -15.56 3.29
C TYR A 155 4.67 -15.17 3.70
N ARG A 156 4.13 -14.08 3.15
CA ARG A 156 2.79 -13.60 3.51
C ARG A 156 1.69 -14.54 3.03
N HIS A 157 1.79 -15.03 1.79
CA HIS A 157 0.85 -16.02 1.26
C HIS A 157 0.92 -17.33 2.07
N LEU A 158 2.13 -17.76 2.43
CA LEU A 158 2.33 -18.96 3.25
C LEU A 158 1.70 -18.84 4.65
N ILE A 159 1.93 -17.72 5.35
CA ILE A 159 1.28 -17.48 6.66
C ILE A 159 -0.24 -17.40 6.53
N GLN A 160 -0.74 -16.70 5.51
CA GLN A 160 -2.18 -16.52 5.33
C GLN A 160 -2.85 -17.89 5.12
N ARG A 161 -2.29 -18.73 4.23
CA ARG A 161 -2.76 -20.10 4.01
C ARG A 161 -2.78 -20.90 5.32
N ASP A 162 -1.63 -20.99 5.99
CA ASP A 162 -1.47 -21.83 7.18
C ASP A 162 -2.36 -21.33 8.35
N HIS A 163 -2.53 -20.01 8.50
CA HIS A 163 -3.42 -19.41 9.49
C HIS A 163 -4.88 -19.79 9.28
N TYR A 164 -5.40 -19.58 8.07
CA TYR A 164 -6.81 -19.84 7.78
C TYR A 164 -7.15 -21.31 7.83
N GLU A 165 -6.23 -22.16 7.38
CA GLU A 165 -6.39 -23.60 7.47
C GLU A 165 -6.43 -24.07 8.94
N ALA A 166 -5.47 -23.65 9.77
CA ALA A 166 -5.43 -24.01 11.19
C ALA A 166 -6.66 -23.46 11.95
N ALA A 167 -7.18 -22.31 11.54
CA ALA A 167 -8.37 -21.71 12.14
C ALA A 167 -9.68 -22.39 11.68
N ALA A 168 -9.73 -22.96 10.46
CA ALA A 168 -10.93 -23.55 9.89
C ALA A 168 -11.56 -24.60 10.81
N GLY A 169 -10.74 -25.50 11.38
CA GLY A 169 -11.22 -26.61 12.23
C GLY A 169 -12.10 -26.17 13.41
N ARG A 170 -11.90 -24.96 13.94
CA ARG A 170 -12.66 -24.41 15.08
C ARG A 170 -14.12 -24.11 14.75
N TYR A 171 -14.41 -23.90 13.46
CA TYR A 171 -15.74 -23.48 12.99
C TYR A 171 -16.54 -24.63 12.39
N ARG A 172 -15.94 -25.82 12.23
CA ARG A 172 -16.53 -26.93 11.47
C ARG A 172 -17.92 -27.33 11.95
N SER A 173 -18.14 -27.34 13.27
CA SER A 173 -19.41 -27.73 13.91
C SER A 173 -20.25 -26.55 14.40
N THR A 174 -19.65 -25.37 14.58
CA THR A 174 -20.28 -24.22 15.24
C THR A 174 -20.76 -23.16 14.24
N ASP A 175 -20.05 -22.99 13.13
CA ASP A 175 -20.36 -21.99 12.11
C ASP A 175 -19.93 -22.51 10.73
N PRO A 176 -20.80 -23.29 10.05
CA PRO A 176 -20.49 -23.86 8.74
C PRO A 176 -20.16 -22.81 7.67
N ALA A 177 -20.72 -21.59 7.76
CA ALA A 177 -20.44 -20.52 6.81
C ALA A 177 -19.01 -19.98 7.00
N ARG A 178 -18.60 -19.74 8.24
CA ARG A 178 -17.24 -19.32 8.56
C ARG A 178 -16.22 -20.41 8.28
N PHE A 179 -16.56 -21.68 8.53
CA PHE A 179 -15.75 -22.82 8.11
C PHE A 179 -15.48 -22.80 6.60
N ARG A 180 -16.54 -22.75 5.77
CA ARG A 180 -16.41 -22.67 4.30
C ARG A 180 -15.57 -21.48 3.86
N HIS A 181 -15.76 -20.31 4.47
CA HIS A 181 -14.92 -19.15 4.18
C HIS A 181 -13.44 -19.40 4.47
N HIS A 182 -13.10 -19.98 5.63
CA HIS A 182 -11.70 -20.20 5.99
C HIS A 182 -11.02 -21.22 5.08
N VAL A 183 -11.74 -22.32 4.79
CA VAL A 183 -11.27 -23.34 3.86
C VAL A 183 -11.09 -22.76 2.46
N ALA A 184 -12.02 -21.92 1.98
CA ALA A 184 -11.91 -21.24 0.70
C ALA A 184 -10.68 -20.32 0.65
N VAL A 185 -10.44 -19.49 1.68
CA VAL A 185 -9.26 -18.63 1.73
C VAL A 185 -7.99 -19.46 1.68
N ALA A 186 -7.88 -20.50 2.50
CA ALA A 186 -6.68 -21.35 2.52
C ALA A 186 -6.45 -22.07 1.18
N ALA A 187 -7.51 -22.58 0.54
CA ALA A 187 -7.43 -23.19 -0.79
C ALA A 187 -6.93 -22.21 -1.85
N ARG A 188 -7.48 -20.99 -1.87
CA ARG A 188 -7.10 -19.95 -2.84
C ARG A 188 -5.67 -19.44 -2.62
N GLU A 189 -5.26 -19.24 -1.37
CA GLU A 189 -3.88 -18.89 -1.04
C GLU A 189 -2.90 -20.02 -1.44
N ASN A 190 -3.29 -21.29 -1.27
CA ASN A 190 -2.50 -22.42 -1.75
C ASN A 190 -2.35 -22.42 -3.29
N GLN A 191 -3.43 -22.13 -4.02
CA GLN A 191 -3.36 -21.99 -5.49
C GLN A 191 -2.41 -20.86 -5.92
N ILE A 192 -2.36 -19.74 -5.19
CA ILE A 192 -1.40 -18.66 -5.45
C ILE A 192 0.03 -19.17 -5.26
N LEU A 193 0.30 -19.88 -4.17
CA LEU A 193 1.62 -20.46 -3.90
C LEU A 193 2.04 -21.47 -4.97
N GLU A 194 1.15 -22.37 -5.38
CA GLU A 194 1.42 -23.37 -6.42
C GLU A 194 1.66 -22.73 -7.79
N LYS A 195 0.92 -21.68 -8.14
CA LYS A 195 0.98 -21.06 -9.48
C LYS A 195 2.11 -20.04 -9.64
N TYR A 196 2.45 -19.31 -8.57
CA TYR A 196 3.38 -18.19 -8.63
C TYR A 196 4.66 -18.38 -7.82
N PHE A 197 4.69 -19.35 -6.90
CA PHE A 197 5.83 -19.68 -6.06
C PHE A 197 6.17 -21.19 -6.03
N PRO A 198 6.05 -21.95 -7.14
CA PRO A 198 6.16 -23.42 -7.09
C PRO A 198 7.52 -23.91 -6.56
N GLN A 199 8.63 -23.28 -6.95
CA GLN A 199 9.96 -23.70 -6.49
C GLN A 199 10.18 -23.35 -5.02
N ALA A 200 9.77 -22.15 -4.59
CA ALA A 200 9.83 -21.76 -3.19
C ALA A 200 8.95 -22.64 -2.30
N LEU A 201 7.73 -22.97 -2.76
CA LEU A 201 6.83 -23.84 -2.03
C LEU A 201 7.42 -25.24 -1.90
N ALA A 202 7.96 -25.81 -2.98
CA ALA A 202 8.62 -27.11 -2.97
C ALA A 202 9.83 -27.12 -2.02
N ALA A 203 10.74 -26.15 -2.12
CA ALA A 203 11.94 -26.08 -1.30
C ALA A 203 11.66 -25.80 0.18
N SER A 204 10.52 -25.17 0.50
CA SER A 204 10.07 -25.04 1.89
C SER A 204 9.59 -26.36 2.50
N GLY A 205 9.31 -27.38 1.69
CA GLY A 205 8.72 -28.64 2.15
C GLY A 205 7.30 -28.50 2.69
N ARG A 206 6.60 -27.40 2.39
CA ARG A 206 5.24 -27.08 2.85
C ARG A 206 4.17 -27.23 1.77
N VAL A 207 4.48 -28.03 0.74
CA VAL A 207 3.52 -28.43 -0.30
C VAL A 207 2.39 -29.22 0.36
N TRP A 208 1.15 -28.94 -0.05
CA TRP A 208 0.01 -29.73 0.39
C TRP A 208 -0.08 -31.02 -0.42
N ASP A 209 -0.41 -32.13 0.23
CA ASP A 209 -0.71 -33.36 -0.49
C ASP A 209 -2.05 -33.28 -1.23
N ALA A 210 -2.27 -34.20 -2.16
CA ALA A 210 -3.47 -34.23 -2.99
C ALA A 210 -4.77 -34.34 -2.17
N ALA A 211 -4.74 -35.06 -1.04
CA ALA A 211 -5.91 -35.25 -0.19
C ALA A 211 -6.30 -33.94 0.51
N ARG A 212 -5.32 -33.19 1.01
CA ARG A 212 -5.49 -31.87 1.62
C ARG A 212 -5.99 -30.85 0.60
N CYS A 213 -5.41 -30.83 -0.60
CA CYS A 213 -5.89 -29.98 -1.69
C CYS A 213 -7.34 -30.30 -2.06
N ALA A 214 -7.70 -31.58 -2.19
CA ALA A 214 -9.07 -32.00 -2.51
C ALA A 214 -10.06 -31.62 -1.41
N LEU A 215 -9.69 -31.82 -0.14
CA LEU A 215 -10.54 -31.47 1.00
C LEU A 215 -10.78 -29.96 1.09
N SER A 216 -9.74 -29.16 0.84
CA SER A 216 -9.87 -27.71 0.82
C SER A 216 -10.66 -27.21 -0.40
N ALA A 217 -10.49 -27.82 -1.57
CA ALA A 217 -11.27 -27.48 -2.76
C ALA A 217 -12.76 -27.82 -2.59
N ALA A 218 -13.08 -28.97 -2.00
CA ALA A 218 -14.47 -29.38 -1.76
C ALA A 218 -15.19 -28.48 -0.75
N GLY A 219 -14.46 -27.90 0.21
CA GLY A 219 -15.00 -26.94 1.17
C GLY A 219 -15.10 -25.50 0.65
N ALA A 220 -14.48 -25.20 -0.50
CA ALA A 220 -14.44 -23.86 -1.06
C ALA A 220 -15.68 -23.53 -1.89
N ASP A 221 -16.23 -22.33 -1.68
CA ASP A 221 -17.30 -21.78 -2.51
C ASP A 221 -16.70 -21.19 -3.79
N GLY A 222 -16.56 -22.02 -4.83
CA GLY A 222 -15.93 -21.65 -6.10
C GLY A 222 -16.64 -20.53 -6.88
N ALA A 223 -17.92 -20.27 -6.58
CA ALA A 223 -18.71 -19.23 -7.24
C ALA A 223 -18.42 -17.82 -6.70
N LYS A 224 -17.82 -17.71 -5.51
CA LYS A 224 -17.52 -16.40 -4.93
C LYS A 224 -16.22 -15.82 -5.49
N PRO A 225 -16.25 -14.55 -5.93
CA PRO A 225 -15.02 -13.83 -6.25
C PRO A 225 -14.11 -13.82 -5.03
N TYR A 226 -12.86 -14.22 -5.24
CA TYR A 226 -11.85 -14.19 -4.20
C TYR A 226 -10.94 -12.97 -4.37
N PHE A 227 -10.66 -12.32 -3.23
CA PHE A 227 -9.70 -11.23 -3.12
C PHE A 227 -8.71 -11.62 -2.02
N SER A 228 -7.44 -11.78 -2.37
CA SER A 228 -6.42 -12.02 -1.36
C SER A 228 -6.22 -10.77 -0.51
N GLU A 229 -6.25 -10.95 0.81
CA GLU A 229 -5.96 -9.89 1.78
C GLU A 229 -4.46 -9.65 1.94
N VAL A 230 -3.62 -10.50 1.33
CA VAL A 230 -2.18 -10.31 1.28
C VAL A 230 -1.88 -9.02 0.52
N GLN A 231 -1.20 -8.10 1.21
CA GLN A 231 -0.82 -6.79 0.69
C GLN A 231 -2.00 -5.89 0.27
N ASN A 232 -3.11 -5.99 0.98
CA ASN A 232 -4.28 -5.11 0.81
C ASN A 232 -3.97 -3.61 1.07
N HIS A 233 -2.82 -3.29 1.67
CA HIS A 233 -2.33 -1.94 1.90
C HIS A 233 -1.69 -1.29 0.67
N LEU A 234 -1.37 -2.06 -0.38
CA LEU A 234 -0.76 -1.52 -1.59
C LEU A 234 -1.73 -0.61 -2.35
N ILE A 235 -1.18 0.52 -2.79
CA ILE A 235 -1.80 1.48 -3.69
C ILE A 235 -1.68 0.93 -5.11
N VAL A 236 -2.83 0.61 -5.72
CA VAL A 236 -2.88 -0.08 -7.03
C VAL A 236 -3.73 0.64 -8.08
N PHE A 237 -4.45 1.69 -7.70
CA PHE A 237 -5.35 2.40 -8.63
C PHE A 237 -4.62 3.42 -9.52
N ALA A 238 -3.43 3.86 -9.11
CA ALA A 238 -2.53 4.70 -9.91
C ALA A 238 -1.08 4.48 -9.47
N PRO A 239 -0.12 4.50 -10.41
CA PRO A 239 1.30 4.46 -10.08
C PRO A 239 1.75 5.77 -9.44
N GLU A 240 2.87 5.72 -8.72
CA GLU A 240 3.45 6.87 -8.01
C GLU A 240 3.62 8.12 -8.90
N TRP A 241 4.12 7.93 -10.13
CA TRP A 241 4.40 9.04 -11.05
C TRP A 241 3.15 9.82 -11.47
N VAL A 242 1.97 9.17 -11.51
CA VAL A 242 0.71 9.87 -11.79
C VAL A 242 0.41 10.85 -10.67
N TRP A 243 0.56 10.41 -9.41
CA TRP A 243 0.36 11.27 -8.25
C TRP A 243 1.37 12.40 -8.16
N GLN A 244 2.64 12.11 -8.43
CA GLN A 244 3.67 13.13 -8.51
C GLN A 244 3.37 14.16 -9.60
N GLY A 245 2.96 13.70 -10.79
CA GLY A 245 2.58 14.57 -11.91
C GLY A 245 1.42 15.48 -11.56
N VAL A 246 0.36 14.95 -10.95
CA VAL A 246 -0.79 15.75 -10.48
C VAL A 246 -0.36 16.79 -9.44
N LEU A 247 0.41 16.39 -8.43
CA LEU A 247 0.87 17.30 -7.37
C LEU A 247 1.81 18.40 -7.91
N LEU A 248 2.69 18.07 -8.84
CA LEU A 248 3.56 19.03 -9.53
C LEU A 248 2.75 20.00 -10.40
N ALA A 249 1.77 19.50 -11.15
CA ALA A 249 0.89 20.36 -11.95
C ALA A 249 0.10 21.34 -11.06
N LEU A 250 -0.40 20.88 -9.90
CA LEU A 250 -1.05 21.74 -8.91
C LEU A 250 -0.06 22.79 -8.34
N LEU A 251 1.18 22.40 -8.04
CA LEU A 251 2.22 23.34 -7.60
C LEU A 251 2.50 24.42 -8.66
N VAL A 252 2.58 24.04 -9.94
CA VAL A 252 2.72 24.98 -11.06
C VAL A 252 1.51 25.92 -11.13
N GLY A 253 0.29 25.39 -10.98
CA GLY A 253 -0.93 26.19 -10.93
C GLY A 253 -0.93 27.21 -9.78
N VAL A 254 -0.47 26.81 -8.59
CA VAL A 254 -0.30 27.70 -7.44
C VAL A 254 0.76 28.77 -7.71
N GLY A 255 1.89 28.40 -8.31
CA GLY A 255 2.94 29.33 -8.72
C GLY A 255 2.47 30.34 -9.76
N TRP A 256 1.69 29.90 -10.74
CA TRP A 256 1.04 30.76 -11.72
C TRP A 256 0.03 31.72 -11.06
N GLY A 257 -0.80 31.22 -10.14
CA GLY A 257 -1.73 32.05 -9.40
C GLY A 257 -1.03 33.10 -8.54
N TYR A 258 0.07 32.73 -7.89
CA TYR A 258 0.94 33.67 -7.19
C TYR A 258 1.48 34.74 -8.14
N ALA A 259 1.99 34.34 -9.31
CA ALA A 259 2.55 35.27 -10.30
C ALA A 259 1.49 36.23 -10.86
N ARG A 260 0.28 35.75 -11.09
CA ARG A 260 -0.81 36.49 -11.75
C ARG A 260 -1.55 37.46 -10.83
N TRP A 261 -1.74 37.07 -9.56
CA TRP A 261 -2.59 37.81 -8.61
C TRP A 261 -1.87 38.22 -7.32
N GLY A 262 -0.74 37.59 -6.99
CA GLY A 262 0.02 37.86 -5.78
C GLY A 262 1.17 38.87 -5.95
N ARG A 263 1.71 39.04 -7.16
CA ARG A 263 2.81 40.00 -7.41
C ARG A 263 2.32 41.45 -7.33
N GLU A 264 3.16 42.32 -6.79
CA GLU A 264 2.98 43.76 -6.92
C GLU A 264 3.20 44.17 -8.38
N PRO A 265 2.51 45.21 -8.89
CA PRO A 265 2.85 45.78 -10.19
C PRO A 265 4.33 46.17 -10.15
N ARG A 266 5.08 45.91 -11.22
CA ARG A 266 6.39 46.55 -11.36
C ARG A 266 6.12 48.05 -11.26
N ALA A 267 6.81 48.74 -10.36
CA ALA A 267 6.85 50.19 -10.40
C ALA A 267 7.40 50.55 -11.79
N ASP A 268 6.60 51.22 -12.61
CA ASP A 268 7.06 51.73 -13.88
C ASP A 268 8.26 52.63 -13.58
N VAL A 269 9.41 52.30 -14.16
CA VAL A 269 10.57 53.19 -14.14
C VAL A 269 10.14 54.40 -14.97
N PRO A 270 10.08 55.62 -14.40
CA PRO A 270 9.80 56.79 -15.21
C PRO A 270 10.95 56.97 -16.20
N ASP A 271 10.63 57.02 -17.50
CA ASP A 271 11.53 57.45 -18.57
C ASP A 271 11.94 58.93 -18.41
#